data_AF-A0A3B8WDE5-F1
#
_entry.id   AF-A0A3B8WDE5-F1
#
_cell.length_a   1.000
_cell.length_b   1.000
_cell.length_c   1.000
_cell.angle_alpha   90.00
_cell.angle_beta   90.00
_cell.angle_gamma   90.00
#
_symmetry.space_group_name_H-M   'P 1'
#
loop_
_entity.id
_entity.type
_entity.pdbx_description
1 polymer ?
#
loop_
_entity_poly.entity_id
_entity_poly.type
_entity_poly.pdbx_seq_one_letter_code
_entity_poly.pdbx_strand_id
1 'polypeptide(L)' 'MDQAIAIADDFLPAGQKIVYTDGQEKKYNQDAIATSEGDFEQGDLIVLVNENSASA' A
#
# COMPACT_ATOMS: atom_id res chain seq x y z
N MET A 1 2.42 0.02 9.45
CA MET A 1 2.82 -0.29 8.05
C MET A 1 2.09 -1.51 7.49
N ASP A 2 2.20 -2.69 8.08
CA ASP A 2 1.56 -3.92 7.56
C ASP A 2 0.05 -3.77 7.36
N GLN A 3 -0.64 -3.09 8.27
CA GLN A 3 -2.08 -2.84 8.17
C GLN A 3 -2.43 -1.92 7.00
N ALA A 4 -1.61 -0.91 6.73
CA ALA A 4 -1.84 0.00 5.60
C ALA A 4 -1.56 -0.68 4.26
N ILE A 5 -0.58 -1.61 4.23
CA ILE A 5 -0.32 -2.46 3.08
C ILE A 5 -1.52 -3.36 2.82
N ALA A 6 -2.05 -4.04 3.85
CA ALA A 6 -3.22 -4.90 3.71
C ALA A 6 -4.45 -4.13 3.21
N ILE A 7 -4.71 -2.94 3.76
CA ILE A 7 -5.82 -2.09 3.30
C ILE A 7 -5.61 -1.65 1.83
N ALA A 8 -4.39 -1.29 1.44
CA ALA A 8 -4.10 -0.92 0.06
C ALA A 8 -4.21 -2.11 -0.91
N ASP A 9 -3.90 -3.32 -0.43
CA ASP A 9 -4.01 -4.56 -1.20
C ASP A 9 -5.45 -4.86 -1.62
N ASP A 10 -6.42 -4.54 -0.77
CA ASP A 10 -7.85 -4.73 -1.07
C ASP A 10 -8.33 -3.90 -2.28
N PHE A 11 -7.61 -2.83 -2.64
CA PHE A 11 -8.02 -1.86 -3.66
C PHE A 11 -7.17 -1.85 -4.91
N LEU A 12 -5.96 -2.39 -4.85
CA LEU A 12 -4.98 -2.29 -5.93
C LEU A 12 -4.90 -3.62 -6.70
N PRO A 13 -4.96 -3.57 -8.04
CA PRO A 13 -4.72 -4.75 -8.87
C PRO A 13 -3.37 -5.42 -8.57
N ALA A 14 -3.35 -6.75 -8.64
CA ALA A 14 -2.16 -7.56 -8.47
C ALA A 14 -0.95 -7.04 -9.29
N GLY A 15 0.21 -6.97 -8.63
CA GLY A 15 1.47 -6.51 -9.23
C GLY A 15 1.72 -5.00 -9.13
N GLN A 16 0.77 -4.22 -8.61
CA GLN A 16 1.01 -2.80 -8.34
C GLN A 16 1.85 -2.60 -7.08
N LYS A 17 2.79 -1.66 -7.12
CA LYS A 17 3.63 -1.34 -5.97
C LYS A 17 2.84 -0.46 -4.98
N ILE A 18 2.72 -0.93 -3.74
CA ILE A 18 2.04 -0.22 -2.66
C ILE A 18 2.98 0.80 -2.03
N VAL A 19 4.15 0.35 -1.60
CA VAL A 19 5.14 1.19 -0.94
C VAL A 19 6.54 0.60 -1.13
N TYR A 20 7.54 1.49 -1.19
CA TYR A 20 8.95 1.14 -1.22
C TYR A 20 9.67 1.80 -0.05
N THR A 21 10.47 1.00 0.65
CA THR A 21 11.36 1.48 1.70
C THR A 21 12.78 1.46 1.18
N ASP A 22 13.41 2.63 1.12
CA ASP A 22 14.83 2.76 0.79
C ASP A 22 15.66 2.59 2.07
N GLY A 23 16.35 1.46 2.17
CA GLY A 23 17.22 1.16 3.30
C GLY A 23 18.60 1.80 3.14
N GLN A 24 19.32 1.97 4.24
CA GLN A 24 20.69 2.50 4.21
C GLN A 24 21.65 1.69 3.32
N GLU A 25 21.39 0.38 3.19
CA GLU A 25 22.04 -0.48 2.21
C GLU A 25 20.99 -1.15 1.33
N LYS A 26 21.33 -1.42 0.06
CA LYS A 26 20.41 -2.04 -0.92
C LYS A 26 19.75 -3.34 -0.43
N LYS A 27 20.41 -4.12 0.44
CA LYS A 27 19.88 -5.38 0.99
C LYS A 27 18.72 -5.17 1.97
N TYR A 28 18.55 -3.94 2.47
CA TYR A 28 17.46 -3.56 3.36
C TYR A 28 16.31 -2.88 2.62
N ASN A 29 16.40 -2.78 1.30
CA ASN A 29 15.31 -2.25 0.50
C ASN A 29 14.14 -3.22 0.55
N GLN A 30 12.94 -2.68 0.74
CA GLN A 30 11.72 -3.48 0.84
C GLN A 30 10.70 -2.93 -0.15
N ASP A 31 10.08 -3.83 -0.89
CA ASP A 31 8.96 -3.54 -1.77
C ASP A 31 7.74 -4.28 -1.23
N ALA A 32 6.64 -3.55 -1.06
CA ALA A 32 5.32 -4.15 -0.87
C ALA A 32 4.56 -4.06 -2.21
N ILE A 33 4.11 -5.21 -2.71
CA ILE A 33 3.41 -5.33 -3.99
C ILE A 33 2.03 -5.94 -3.72
N ALA A 34 1.03 -5.39 -4.40
CA ALA A 34 -0.33 -5.86 -4.31
C ALA A 34 -0.48 -7.29 -4.84
N THR A 35 -1.28 -8.09 -4.16
CA THR A 35 -1.63 -9.47 -4.47
C THR A 35 -2.94 -9.50 -5.26
N SER A 36 -3.39 -10.70 -5.64
CA SER A 36 -4.72 -10.89 -6.25
C SER A 36 -5.79 -11.26 -5.22
N GLU A 37 -5.52 -11.07 -3.92
CA GLU A 37 -6.43 -11.46 -2.83
C GLU A 37 -7.44 -10.36 -2.44
N GLY A 38 -7.33 -9.16 -3.04
CA GLY A 38 -8.18 -8.02 -2.71
C GLY A 38 -9.64 -8.16 -3.20
N ASP A 39 -10.58 -7.85 -2.32
CA ASP A 39 -12.03 -7.99 -2.59
C ASP A 39 -12.65 -6.75 -3.27
N PHE A 40 -11.93 -5.61 -3.37
CA PHE A 40 -12.47 -4.34 -3.85
C PHE A 40 -11.55 -3.62 -4.86
N GLU A 41 -11.10 -4.34 -5.90
CA GLU A 41 -10.26 -3.74 -6.95
C GLU A 41 -11.04 -2.82 -7.93
N GLN A 42 -12.37 -2.95 -7.99
CA GLN A 42 -13.22 -2.26 -8.96
C GLN A 42 -14.38 -1.54 -8.26
N GLY A 43 -14.32 -0.22 -8.22
CA GLY A 43 -15.35 0.63 -7.64
C GLY A 43 -14.83 2.04 -7.37
N ASP A 44 -15.74 2.98 -7.13
CA ASP A 44 -15.37 4.34 -6.77
C ASP A 44 -14.91 4.38 -5.30
N LEU A 45 -13.67 4.84 -5.07
CA LEU A 45 -13.07 4.99 -3.75
C LEU A 45 -12.84 6.48 -3.46
N ILE A 46 -13.18 6.91 -2.24
CA ILE A 46 -12.89 8.27 -1.76
C ILE A 46 -11.98 8.17 -0.53
N VAL A 47 -10.84 8.87 -0.58
CA VAL A 47 -9.92 8.99 0.55
C VAL A 47 -9.98 10.43 1.08
N LEU A 48 -10.31 10.58 2.37
CA LEU A 48 -10.34 11.87 3.05
C LEU A 48 -9.11 11.99 3.94
N VAL A 49 -8.35 13.07 3.78
CA VAL A 49 -7.14 13.38 4.57
C VAL A 49 -7.26 14.75 5.21
N ASN A 50 -6.57 14.95 6.34
CA ASN A 50 -6.48 16.23 7.04
C ASN A 50 -5.04 16.52 7.48
N GLU A 51 -4.83 17.68 8.11
CA GLU A 51 -3.52 18.15 8.58
C GLU A 51 -2.83 17.23 9.62
N ASN A 52 -3.60 16.36 10.28
CA ASN A 52 -3.09 15.39 11.25
C ASN A 52 -2.93 13.98 10.66
N SER A 53 -3.21 13.79 9.36
CA SER A 53 -3.02 12.53 8.66
C SER A 53 -1.54 12.35 8.36
N ALA A 54 -0.88 11.50 9.13
CA ALA A 54 0.55 11.24 8.99
C ALA A 54 0.87 9.80 9.38
N SER A 55 1.71 9.14 8.57
CA SER A 55 2.19 7.77 8.78
C SER A 55 1.08 6.70 8.85
N ALA A 56 1.49 5.43 8.90
CA ALA A 56 0.61 4.26 9.01
C ALA A 56 1.33 3.01 9.54
#